data_AF-A0A0R2PKK9-F1
#
_entry.id   AF-A0A0R2PKK9-F1
#
_cell.length_a   1.000
_cell.length_b   1.000
_cell.length_c   1.000
_cell.angle_alpha   90.00
_cell.angle_beta   90.00
_cell.angle_gamma   90.00
#
_symmetry.space_group_name_H-M   'P 1'
#
loop_
_entity.id
_entity.type
_entity.pdbx_description
1 polymer ?
#
loop_
_entity_poly.entity_id
_entity_poly.type
_entity_poly.pdbx_seq_one_letter_code
_entity_poly.pdbx_strand_id
1 'polypeptide(L)'
;MALDTVAVAQATPGNAQPFAELGLKADEYARIKEILGRRPTSSELAMYSVMWSEHCSYKSSKVHLKQFGEKTPKSDALLVGIGENAGVVDVGQGYAVTFKIESHNHPSFIEPYQGAATGVGGIVRDILTMGARPIAVMDPLRFGPADAPDTRRVLPGIVAGIGGYGNCLGLPNIGGEVTFDETYSGNPLVNALCVGVMKHSDIKLAKAAGAGNLVVLFGAKTGGDGIGGVSVLASETFGAGGSTKRPSVQVGDPFVEKVLIECSLEIFAEDLVVGIQDLGGAGLSCATSELASGGSGGMKVQLDKVPLRDPSLSPEEILMSESQERMCAIVEPSKIARFLEICKKWDVTVTVIGEVTDGNHLEITWNGELIVDVPPRTVAHDGPVYNRPLAQPDYINQVNSQKVNVPIPATASEIKAAVLKLAAAPNLADKSWVTSQYDKYVQGNTIQSQPDDSGMVRIDEETHLGVAISTDANANWSYLNPYQGAKLALAEAARNIATAGARPLAVTNCLNFGSPEDPGVMWQFAESVRGLADGCL
;
A
#
# COMPACT_ATOMS: atom_id res chain seq x y z
N MET A 1 -16.21 15.98 25.22
CA MET A 1 -15.04 16.51 25.97
C MET A 1 -14.78 17.93 25.48
N ALA A 2 -14.14 18.78 26.29
CA ALA A 2 -13.68 20.08 25.79
C ALA A 2 -12.64 19.86 24.68
N LEU A 3 -12.66 20.69 23.64
CA LEU A 3 -11.72 20.63 22.52
C LEU A 3 -10.29 20.92 23.03
N ASP A 4 -9.33 20.04 22.72
CA ASP A 4 -7.94 20.22 23.11
C ASP A 4 -7.20 21.05 22.04
N THR A 5 -7.22 22.37 22.19
CA THR A 5 -6.57 23.31 21.26
C THR A 5 -5.09 23.51 21.57
N VAL A 6 -4.34 24.09 20.64
CA VAL A 6 -2.92 24.46 20.84
C VAL A 6 -2.75 25.36 22.08
N ALA A 7 -3.67 26.30 22.29
CA ALA A 7 -3.67 27.18 23.46
C ALA A 7 -3.90 26.40 24.77
N VAL A 8 -4.84 25.44 24.77
CA VAL A 8 -5.09 24.56 25.93
C VAL A 8 -3.87 23.69 26.22
N ALA A 9 -3.23 23.15 25.18
CA ALA A 9 -2.01 22.35 25.32
C ALA A 9 -0.85 23.13 25.97
N GLN A 10 -0.67 24.39 25.60
CA GLN A 10 0.30 25.29 26.24
C GLN A 10 -0.04 25.57 27.72
N ALA A 11 -1.32 25.78 28.03
CA ALA A 11 -1.77 26.10 29.38
C ALA A 11 -1.78 24.89 30.34
N THR A 12 -1.70 23.67 29.83
CA THR A 12 -1.86 22.43 30.62
C THR A 12 -0.72 21.42 30.40
N PRO A 13 0.55 21.79 30.63
CA PRO A 13 1.71 20.96 30.31
C PRO A 13 1.78 19.63 31.09
N GLY A 14 1.09 19.54 32.24
CA GLY A 14 1.04 18.35 33.08
C GLY A 14 -0.15 17.42 32.83
N ASN A 15 -1.01 17.71 31.84
CA ASN A 15 -2.16 16.86 31.55
C ASN A 15 -1.71 15.50 31.00
N ALA A 16 -2.25 14.42 31.54
CA ALA A 16 -1.93 13.07 31.08
C ALA A 16 -2.61 12.80 29.74
N GLN A 17 -1.91 12.13 28.82
CA GLN A 17 -2.41 11.77 27.49
C GLN A 17 -2.23 10.26 27.23
N PRO A 18 -3.16 9.60 26.52
CA PRO A 18 -3.18 8.15 26.33
C PRO A 18 -2.24 7.69 25.19
N PHE A 19 -1.00 8.18 25.14
CA PHE A 19 -0.08 7.91 24.01
C PHE A 19 0.23 6.41 23.83
N ALA A 20 0.30 5.64 24.93
CA ALA A 20 0.57 4.20 24.87
C ALA A 20 -0.61 3.43 24.26
N GLU A 21 -1.85 3.86 24.51
CA GLU A 21 -3.06 3.26 23.92
C GLU A 21 -3.15 3.53 22.41
N LEU A 22 -2.45 4.56 21.94
CA LEU A 22 -2.32 4.92 20.54
C LEU A 22 -1.10 4.24 19.86
N GLY A 23 -0.36 3.38 20.58
CA GLY A 23 0.78 2.65 20.01
C GLY A 23 2.12 3.39 20.01
N LEU A 24 2.20 4.55 20.67
CA LEU A 24 3.46 5.28 20.82
C LEU A 24 4.27 4.79 22.04
N LYS A 25 5.59 4.74 21.89
CA LYS A 25 6.52 4.48 23.01
C LYS A 25 6.77 5.77 23.83
N ALA A 26 7.25 5.60 25.06
CA ALA A 26 7.47 6.73 25.97
C ALA A 26 8.55 7.72 25.46
N ASP A 27 9.58 7.21 24.80
CA ASP A 27 10.62 8.00 24.14
C ASP A 27 10.10 8.70 22.87
N GLU A 28 9.25 8.02 22.08
CA GLU A 28 8.56 8.65 20.95
C GLU A 28 7.69 9.83 21.41
N TYR A 29 6.89 9.65 22.48
CA TYR A 29 6.10 10.73 23.07
C TYR A 29 6.97 11.87 23.64
N ALA A 30 8.09 11.55 24.30
CA ALA A 30 9.04 12.56 24.77
C ALA A 30 9.59 13.40 23.62
N ARG A 31 9.99 12.76 22.51
CA ARG A 31 10.48 13.41 21.30
C ARG A 31 9.43 14.32 20.66
N ILE A 32 8.15 13.90 20.62
CA ILE A 32 7.06 14.74 20.12
C ILE A 32 6.96 16.03 20.96
N LYS A 33 7.06 15.93 22.29
CA LYS A 33 7.04 17.13 23.15
C LYS A 33 8.24 18.06 22.92
N GLU A 34 9.41 17.50 22.67
CA GLU A 34 10.62 18.27 22.33
C GLU A 34 10.44 19.01 21.01
N ILE A 35 9.92 18.33 19.98
CA ILE A 35 9.63 18.92 18.67
C ILE A 35 8.65 20.09 18.78
N LEU A 36 7.58 19.92 19.56
CA LEU A 36 6.53 20.93 19.68
C LEU A 36 6.84 22.02 20.72
N GLY A 37 7.81 21.78 21.62
CA GLY A 37 8.08 22.66 22.76
C GLY A 37 6.96 22.69 23.83
N ARG A 38 5.99 21.78 23.73
CA ARG A 38 4.81 21.64 24.60
C ARG A 38 4.28 20.21 24.52
N ARG A 39 3.26 19.87 25.33
CA ARG A 39 2.51 18.64 25.05
C ARG A 39 1.76 18.77 23.70
N PRO A 40 1.60 17.68 22.93
CA PRO A 40 0.73 17.72 21.76
C PRO A 40 -0.73 17.94 22.17
N THR A 41 -1.55 18.45 21.26
CA THR A 41 -3.01 18.34 21.37
C THR A 41 -3.43 16.87 21.17
N SER A 42 -4.69 16.54 21.42
CA SER A 42 -5.23 15.21 21.07
C SER A 42 -5.14 14.93 19.56
N SER A 43 -5.42 15.93 18.71
CA SER A 43 -5.29 15.81 17.25
C SER A 43 -3.85 15.63 16.78
N GLU A 44 -2.90 16.37 17.34
CA GLU A 44 -1.48 16.19 17.02
C GLU A 44 -0.96 14.83 17.48
N LEU A 45 -1.35 14.41 18.69
CA LEU A 45 -0.97 13.10 19.20
C LEU A 45 -1.52 11.97 18.33
N ALA A 46 -2.76 12.11 17.85
CA ALA A 46 -3.37 11.19 16.90
C ALA A 46 -2.59 11.13 15.58
N MET A 47 -2.25 12.30 14.99
CA MET A 47 -1.46 12.37 13.76
C MET A 47 -0.08 11.71 13.92
N TYR A 48 0.67 12.05 14.98
CA TYR A 48 1.97 11.45 15.23
C TYR A 48 1.86 9.94 15.48
N SER A 49 0.83 9.48 16.19
CA SER A 49 0.58 8.06 16.45
C SER A 49 0.51 7.24 15.16
N VAL A 50 -0.33 7.66 14.22
CA VAL A 50 -0.54 6.92 12.97
C VAL A 50 0.66 7.08 12.03
N MET A 51 1.24 8.27 11.93
CA MET A 51 2.36 8.54 11.02
C MET A 51 3.68 7.95 11.50
N TRP A 52 3.90 7.80 12.81
CA TRP A 52 5.08 7.14 13.39
C TRP A 52 4.87 5.63 13.66
N SER A 53 3.75 5.06 13.19
CA SER A 53 3.54 3.61 13.19
C SER A 53 4.58 2.88 12.32
N GLU A 54 4.79 1.58 12.51
CA GLU A 54 5.66 0.80 11.60
C GLU A 54 5.13 0.82 10.17
N HIS A 55 3.80 0.79 10.00
CA HIS A 55 3.13 0.77 8.71
C HIS A 55 3.41 2.03 7.86
N CYS A 56 3.26 3.22 8.44
CA CYS A 56 3.48 4.48 7.71
C CYS A 56 4.97 4.86 7.67
N SER A 57 5.69 4.70 8.78
CA SER A 57 7.05 5.25 8.88
C SER A 57 8.14 4.30 8.44
N TYR A 58 7.88 2.99 8.33
CA TYR A 58 8.91 1.98 8.04
C TYR A 58 10.09 2.05 9.04
N LYS A 59 9.82 2.39 10.30
CA LYS A 59 10.84 2.75 11.30
C LYS A 59 11.87 1.65 11.58
N SER A 60 11.52 0.38 11.41
CA SER A 60 12.46 -0.74 11.57
C SER A 60 13.07 -1.21 10.25
N SER A 61 12.39 -0.98 9.12
CA SER A 61 12.78 -1.50 7.80
C SER A 61 13.60 -0.51 6.96
N LYS A 62 13.36 0.80 7.07
CA LYS A 62 13.97 1.82 6.19
C LYS A 62 15.50 1.79 6.14
N VAL A 63 16.15 1.44 7.26
CA VAL A 63 17.62 1.35 7.35
C VAL A 63 18.19 0.24 6.46
N HIS A 64 17.40 -0.78 6.14
CA HIS A 64 17.78 -1.84 5.22
C HIS A 64 17.32 -1.53 3.79
N LEU A 65 16.11 -0.98 3.62
CA LEU A 65 15.52 -0.65 2.31
C LEU A 65 16.35 0.38 1.53
N LYS A 66 17.11 1.26 2.21
CA LYS A 66 18.04 2.19 1.57
C LYS A 66 19.01 1.51 0.59
N GLN A 67 19.29 0.22 0.78
CA GLN A 67 20.13 -0.56 -0.13
C GLN A 67 19.60 -0.55 -1.56
N PHE A 68 18.28 -0.50 -1.77
CA PHE A 68 17.72 -0.43 -3.12
C PHE A 68 18.12 0.87 -3.85
N GLY A 69 18.20 1.99 -3.13
CA GLY A 69 18.72 3.26 -3.66
C GLY A 69 20.25 3.25 -3.81
N GLU A 70 20.97 2.70 -2.83
CA GLU A 70 22.44 2.62 -2.84
C GLU A 70 22.98 1.70 -3.95
N LYS A 71 22.22 0.64 -4.29
CA LYS A 71 22.59 -0.39 -5.28
C LYS A 71 21.74 -0.33 -6.54
N THR A 72 21.07 0.79 -6.83
CA THR A 72 20.27 0.92 -8.06
C THR A 72 21.17 0.75 -9.29
N PRO A 73 20.91 -0.23 -10.18
CA PRO A 73 21.65 -0.36 -11.43
C PRO A 73 21.44 0.88 -12.30
N LYS A 74 22.46 1.28 -13.07
CA LYS A 74 22.28 2.36 -14.04
C LYS A 74 21.30 1.91 -15.12
N SER A 75 20.20 2.63 -15.27
CA SER A 75 19.17 2.36 -16.26
C SER A 75 18.57 3.68 -16.76
N ASP A 76 18.45 3.82 -18.07
CA ASP A 76 17.76 4.96 -18.69
C ASP A 76 16.23 4.76 -18.68
N ALA A 77 15.76 3.58 -18.25
CA ALA A 77 14.33 3.26 -18.23
C ALA A 77 13.60 3.81 -16.99
N LEU A 78 14.29 4.19 -15.91
CA LEU A 78 13.63 4.68 -14.70
C LEU A 78 13.37 6.19 -14.81
N LEU A 79 12.11 6.59 -14.94
CA LEU A 79 11.69 8.00 -15.03
C LEU A 79 11.43 8.60 -13.65
N VAL A 80 10.80 7.82 -12.76
CA VAL A 80 10.52 8.20 -11.37
C VAL A 80 10.92 7.04 -10.47
N GLY A 81 11.81 7.31 -9.52
CA GLY A 81 12.38 6.32 -8.61
C GLY A 81 11.72 6.28 -7.23
N ILE A 82 12.44 5.69 -6.27
CA ILE A 82 12.01 5.57 -4.87
C ILE A 82 11.76 6.96 -4.27
N GLY A 83 10.62 7.15 -3.61
CA GLY A 83 10.25 8.36 -2.88
C GLY A 83 8.93 9.00 -3.29
N GLU A 84 8.34 8.56 -4.41
CA GLU A 84 6.95 8.89 -4.82
C GLU A 84 6.06 7.65 -4.58
N ASN A 85 4.73 7.79 -4.74
CA ASN A 85 3.76 6.73 -4.45
C ASN A 85 4.00 5.43 -5.24
N ALA A 86 4.44 5.54 -6.49
CA ALA A 86 4.83 4.39 -7.32
C ALA A 86 5.97 4.74 -8.29
N GLY A 87 6.77 3.72 -8.65
CA GLY A 87 7.86 3.87 -9.61
C GLY A 87 7.36 3.92 -11.05
N VAL A 88 7.97 4.77 -11.87
CA VAL A 88 7.58 4.96 -13.29
C VAL A 88 8.73 4.57 -14.20
N VAL A 89 8.43 3.71 -15.18
CA VAL A 89 9.40 3.21 -16.16
C VAL A 89 9.03 3.56 -17.58
N ASP A 90 10.01 3.95 -18.39
CA ASP A 90 9.89 4.12 -19.83
C ASP A 90 9.80 2.74 -20.50
N VAL A 91 8.75 2.57 -21.30
CA VAL A 91 8.50 1.37 -22.11
C VAL A 91 8.65 1.64 -23.61
N GLY A 92 9.09 2.85 -23.98
CA GLY A 92 9.34 3.28 -25.35
C GLY A 92 8.13 3.98 -25.99
N GLN A 93 8.35 4.56 -27.17
CA GLN A 93 7.30 5.22 -27.97
C GLN A 93 6.55 6.35 -27.22
N GLY A 94 7.23 6.99 -26.26
CA GLY A 94 6.67 8.06 -25.42
C GLY A 94 5.67 7.58 -24.36
N TYR A 95 5.55 6.27 -24.14
CA TYR A 95 4.75 5.69 -23.08
C TYR A 95 5.60 5.39 -21.85
N ALA A 96 4.98 5.54 -20.69
CA ALA A 96 5.49 5.10 -19.42
C ALA A 96 4.50 4.16 -18.74
N VAL A 97 5.03 3.23 -17.95
CA VAL A 97 4.26 2.33 -17.10
C VAL A 97 4.62 2.62 -15.65
N THR A 98 3.61 2.63 -14.79
CA THR A 98 3.79 2.58 -13.34
C THR A 98 3.19 1.28 -12.82
N PHE A 99 3.81 0.71 -11.79
CA PHE A 99 3.31 -0.48 -11.15
C PHE A 99 3.77 -0.52 -9.69
N LYS A 100 2.88 -0.99 -8.82
CA LYS A 100 3.10 -1.08 -7.38
C LYS A 100 2.39 -2.32 -6.88
N ILE A 101 2.93 -2.90 -5.80
CA ILE A 101 2.31 -4.00 -5.08
C ILE A 101 2.21 -3.62 -3.61
N GLU A 102 1.04 -3.86 -3.01
CA GLU A 102 0.77 -3.61 -1.60
C GLU A 102 0.20 -4.85 -0.92
N SER A 103 0.12 -4.81 0.40
CA SER A 103 -0.43 -5.91 1.21
C SER A 103 -1.56 -5.44 2.10
N HIS A 104 -2.61 -6.24 2.24
CA HIS A 104 -3.73 -5.99 3.14
C HIS A 104 -4.04 -7.17 4.07
N ASN A 105 -2.97 -7.81 4.55
CA ASN A 105 -2.97 -9.07 5.31
C ASN A 105 -3.91 -9.07 6.54
N HIS A 106 -3.71 -8.12 7.47
CA HIS A 106 -4.44 -8.10 8.74
C HIS A 106 -5.95 -7.85 8.52
N PRO A 107 -6.37 -6.84 7.73
CA PRO A 107 -7.79 -6.67 7.40
C PRO A 107 -8.40 -7.88 6.71
N SER A 108 -7.70 -8.49 5.73
CA SER A 108 -8.18 -9.69 5.05
C SER A 108 -8.29 -10.93 5.94
N PHE A 109 -7.60 -10.98 7.08
CA PHE A 109 -7.80 -12.06 8.04
C PHE A 109 -9.10 -11.89 8.86
N ILE A 110 -9.37 -10.64 9.27
CA ILE A 110 -10.50 -10.26 10.12
C ILE A 110 -11.81 -10.22 9.34
N GLU A 111 -11.82 -9.50 8.22
CA GLU A 111 -12.96 -9.41 7.29
C GLU A 111 -12.43 -9.71 5.88
N PRO A 112 -12.50 -10.98 5.45
CA PRO A 112 -11.85 -11.43 4.22
C PRO A 112 -12.27 -10.72 2.94
N TYR A 113 -13.57 -10.41 2.79
CA TYR A 113 -14.06 -9.79 1.57
C TYR A 113 -13.59 -8.34 1.48
N GLN A 114 -13.89 -7.57 2.52
CA GLN A 114 -13.62 -6.15 2.57
C GLN A 114 -12.13 -5.87 2.60
N GLY A 115 -11.37 -6.59 3.44
CA GLY A 115 -9.92 -6.42 3.49
C GLY A 115 -9.24 -6.72 2.17
N ALA A 116 -9.71 -7.69 1.39
CA ALA A 116 -9.14 -7.94 0.07
C ALA A 116 -9.60 -6.90 -0.97
N ALA A 117 -10.88 -6.50 -0.92
CA ALA A 117 -11.47 -5.51 -1.83
C ALA A 117 -10.82 -4.13 -1.68
N THR A 118 -10.66 -3.63 -0.45
CA THR A 118 -9.99 -2.34 -0.19
C THR A 118 -8.50 -2.38 -0.52
N GLY A 119 -7.88 -3.57 -0.54
CA GLY A 119 -6.50 -3.75 -0.96
C GLY A 119 -6.33 -3.51 -2.45
N VAL A 120 -7.31 -3.97 -3.26
CA VAL A 120 -7.37 -3.66 -4.70
C VAL A 120 -7.65 -2.17 -4.93
N GLY A 121 -8.60 -1.58 -4.23
CA GLY A 121 -8.90 -0.15 -4.38
C GLY A 121 -7.72 0.76 -4.01
N GLY A 122 -7.06 0.47 -2.88
CA GLY A 122 -5.86 1.20 -2.44
C GLY A 122 -4.78 1.24 -3.53
N ILE A 123 -4.38 0.06 -4.03
CA ILE A 123 -3.32 -0.03 -5.03
C ILE A 123 -3.68 0.62 -6.37
N VAL A 124 -4.96 0.64 -6.73
CA VAL A 124 -5.45 1.32 -7.93
C VAL A 124 -5.33 2.84 -7.78
N ARG A 125 -5.63 3.39 -6.59
CA ARG A 125 -5.47 4.82 -6.31
C ARG A 125 -4.01 5.25 -6.32
N ASP A 126 -3.10 4.45 -5.78
CA ASP A 126 -1.65 4.72 -5.88
C ASP A 126 -1.21 4.92 -7.33
N ILE A 127 -1.62 4.02 -8.22
CA ILE A 127 -1.32 4.09 -9.65
C ILE A 127 -1.93 5.34 -10.28
N LEU A 128 -3.16 5.67 -9.91
CA LEU A 128 -3.85 6.86 -10.39
C LEU A 128 -3.16 8.16 -9.99
N THR A 129 -2.59 8.26 -8.77
CA THR A 129 -1.90 9.47 -8.30
C THR A 129 -0.67 9.82 -9.13
N MET A 130 -0.06 8.85 -9.81
CA MET A 130 1.06 9.09 -10.73
C MET A 130 0.64 9.70 -12.08
N GLY A 131 -0.68 9.91 -12.30
CA GLY A 131 -1.23 10.35 -13.58
C GLY A 131 -1.58 9.20 -14.53
N ALA A 132 -1.47 7.95 -14.07
CA ALA A 132 -1.63 6.77 -14.90
C ALA A 132 -3.06 6.25 -14.92
N ARG A 133 -3.50 5.74 -16.07
CA ARG A 133 -4.73 4.94 -16.15
C ARG A 133 -4.41 3.52 -15.69
N PRO A 134 -5.06 2.99 -14.64
CA PRO A 134 -4.98 1.59 -14.28
C PRO A 134 -5.50 0.71 -15.44
N ILE A 135 -4.74 -0.33 -15.82
CA ILE A 135 -5.08 -1.21 -16.95
C ILE A 135 -5.18 -2.69 -16.57
N ALA A 136 -4.60 -3.12 -15.45
CA ALA A 136 -4.74 -4.49 -14.94
C ALA A 136 -4.32 -4.61 -13.47
N VAL A 137 -4.73 -5.72 -12.86
CA VAL A 137 -4.36 -6.11 -11.49
C VAL A 137 -3.82 -7.55 -11.45
N MET A 138 -3.16 -7.90 -10.35
CA MET A 138 -2.59 -9.23 -10.08
C MET A 138 -2.52 -9.46 -8.57
N ASP A 139 -2.67 -10.70 -8.10
CA ASP A 139 -2.73 -11.01 -6.67
C ASP A 139 -1.86 -12.23 -6.27
N PRO A 140 -0.72 -12.02 -5.58
CA PRO A 140 -0.04 -13.10 -4.90
C PRO A 140 -0.63 -13.34 -3.51
N LEU A 141 -1.23 -14.51 -3.34
CA LEU A 141 -1.94 -14.97 -2.16
C LEU A 141 -1.21 -16.11 -1.45
N ARG A 142 -1.19 -16.06 -0.11
CA ARG A 142 -0.65 -17.13 0.75
C ARG A 142 -1.63 -17.45 1.86
N PHE A 143 -1.93 -18.74 2.04
CA PHE A 143 -2.89 -19.22 3.03
C PHE A 143 -2.30 -20.34 3.89
N GLY A 144 -2.99 -20.64 5.00
CA GLY A 144 -2.79 -21.88 5.76
C GLY A 144 -2.97 -23.14 4.91
N PRO A 145 -2.88 -24.35 5.50
CA PRO A 145 -3.09 -25.59 4.75
C PRO A 145 -4.44 -25.59 4.04
N ALA A 146 -4.49 -26.06 2.79
CA ALA A 146 -5.66 -25.91 1.91
C ALA A 146 -6.93 -26.56 2.45
N ASP A 147 -6.81 -27.63 3.23
CA ASP A 147 -7.90 -28.37 3.84
C ASP A 147 -8.29 -27.86 5.23
N ALA A 148 -7.52 -26.93 5.80
CA ALA A 148 -7.74 -26.40 7.14
C ALA A 148 -9.08 -25.63 7.25
N PRO A 149 -9.81 -25.73 8.37
CA PRO A 149 -11.06 -25.01 8.57
C PRO A 149 -10.93 -23.49 8.40
N ASP A 150 -9.81 -22.92 8.84
CA ASP A 150 -9.57 -21.48 8.75
C ASP A 150 -9.32 -21.00 7.31
N THR A 151 -8.57 -21.77 6.52
CA THR A 151 -8.40 -21.52 5.08
C THR A 151 -9.74 -21.51 4.35
N ARG A 152 -10.64 -22.45 4.69
CA ARG A 152 -12.01 -22.50 4.12
C ARG A 152 -12.86 -21.28 4.49
N ARG A 153 -12.54 -20.60 5.60
CA ARG A 153 -13.21 -19.36 6.04
C ARG A 153 -12.69 -18.15 5.27
N VAL A 154 -11.36 -18.00 5.17
CA VAL A 154 -10.75 -16.78 4.63
C VAL A 154 -10.65 -16.76 3.10
N LEU A 155 -10.27 -17.87 2.48
CA LEU A 155 -9.94 -17.91 1.05
C LEU A 155 -11.12 -17.52 0.16
N PRO A 156 -12.36 -18.03 0.36
CA PRO A 156 -13.49 -17.64 -0.49
C PRO A 156 -13.84 -16.16 -0.38
N GLY A 157 -13.77 -15.59 0.82
CA GLY A 157 -14.04 -14.18 1.03
C GLY A 157 -12.99 -13.29 0.36
N ILE A 158 -11.70 -13.61 0.51
CA ILE A 158 -10.60 -12.88 -0.13
C ILE A 158 -10.73 -12.90 -1.66
N VAL A 159 -10.94 -14.09 -2.24
CA VAL A 159 -11.10 -14.22 -3.69
C VAL A 159 -12.34 -13.46 -4.19
N ALA A 160 -13.47 -13.57 -3.48
CA ALA A 160 -14.67 -12.81 -3.82
C ALA A 160 -14.47 -11.30 -3.69
N GLY A 161 -13.69 -10.82 -2.72
CA GLY A 161 -13.37 -9.40 -2.52
C GLY A 161 -12.51 -8.84 -3.66
N ILE A 162 -11.44 -9.55 -4.03
CA ILE A 162 -10.57 -9.17 -5.16
C ILE A 162 -11.38 -9.09 -6.46
N GLY A 163 -12.15 -10.15 -6.76
CA GLY A 163 -12.99 -10.18 -7.95
C GLY A 163 -14.09 -9.12 -7.91
N GLY A 164 -14.75 -8.96 -6.76
CA GLY A 164 -15.81 -7.97 -6.57
C GLY A 164 -15.34 -6.55 -6.85
N TYR A 165 -14.14 -6.18 -6.41
CA TYR A 165 -13.61 -4.84 -6.64
C TYR A 165 -13.04 -4.68 -8.07
N GLY A 166 -12.14 -5.56 -8.49
CA GLY A 166 -11.48 -5.48 -9.80
C GLY A 166 -12.44 -5.58 -10.98
N ASN A 167 -13.42 -6.49 -10.91
CA ASN A 167 -14.43 -6.65 -11.97
C ASN A 167 -15.33 -5.40 -12.08
N CYS A 168 -15.72 -4.81 -10.95
CA CYS A 168 -16.55 -3.59 -10.94
C CYS A 168 -15.80 -2.37 -11.47
N LEU A 169 -14.49 -2.25 -11.20
CA LEU A 169 -13.64 -1.24 -11.81
C LEU A 169 -13.45 -1.42 -13.32
N GLY A 170 -13.68 -2.63 -13.83
CA GLY A 170 -13.37 -3.00 -15.20
C GLY A 170 -11.86 -3.12 -15.44
N LEU A 171 -11.16 -3.74 -14.48
CA LEU A 171 -9.74 -4.08 -14.59
C LEU A 171 -9.59 -5.61 -14.71
N PRO A 172 -8.94 -6.11 -15.77
CA PRO A 172 -8.64 -7.53 -15.86
C PRO A 172 -7.62 -7.92 -14.81
N ASN A 173 -7.84 -9.07 -14.17
CA ASN A 173 -6.81 -9.73 -13.38
C ASN A 173 -5.97 -10.62 -14.30
N ILE A 174 -4.68 -10.30 -14.43
CA ILE A 174 -3.81 -10.89 -15.45
C ILE A 174 -2.84 -11.95 -14.91
N GLY A 175 -2.84 -12.22 -13.62
CA GLY A 175 -1.96 -13.23 -13.03
C GLY A 175 -2.00 -13.19 -11.51
N GLY A 176 -1.08 -13.92 -10.89
CA GLY A 176 -0.96 -13.97 -9.44
C GLY A 176 -0.39 -15.30 -8.99
N GLU A 177 -0.45 -15.54 -7.69
CA GLU A 177 0.07 -16.75 -7.07
C GLU A 177 -0.89 -17.22 -6.00
N VAL A 178 -1.00 -18.53 -5.80
CA VAL A 178 -1.73 -19.10 -4.66
C VAL A 178 -0.89 -20.20 -4.05
N THR A 179 -0.42 -19.99 -2.81
CA THR A 179 0.33 -20.99 -2.06
C THR A 179 -0.32 -21.25 -0.71
N PHE A 180 -0.23 -22.50 -0.27
CA PHE A 180 -0.71 -23.02 0.99
C PHE A 180 0.48 -23.54 1.80
N ASP A 181 0.63 -23.07 3.02
CA ASP A 181 1.63 -23.53 3.99
C ASP A 181 1.15 -23.27 5.43
N GLU A 182 1.56 -24.11 6.38
CA GLU A 182 1.16 -23.95 7.79
C GLU A 182 1.59 -22.61 8.39
N THR A 183 2.70 -22.02 7.92
CA THR A 183 3.23 -20.75 8.45
C THR A 183 2.27 -19.57 8.28
N TYR A 184 1.34 -19.63 7.33
CA TYR A 184 0.35 -18.57 7.08
C TYR A 184 -0.97 -18.78 7.83
N SER A 185 -1.05 -19.80 8.69
CA SER A 185 -2.24 -20.05 9.51
C SER A 185 -2.47 -18.88 10.47
N GLY A 186 -3.68 -18.33 10.49
CA GLY A 186 -4.01 -17.16 11.30
C GLY A 186 -3.45 -15.82 10.80
N ASN A 187 -2.62 -15.83 9.75
CA ASN A 187 -2.03 -14.63 9.13
C ASN A 187 -1.83 -14.87 7.62
N PRO A 188 -2.91 -14.93 6.82
CA PRO A 188 -2.81 -15.03 5.36
C PRO A 188 -2.09 -13.80 4.80
N LEU A 189 -1.37 -13.98 3.69
CA LEU A 189 -0.82 -12.86 2.93
C LEU A 189 -1.72 -12.58 1.74
N VAL A 190 -2.20 -11.35 1.65
CA VAL A 190 -3.09 -10.87 0.60
C VAL A 190 -2.44 -9.62 0.03
N ASN A 191 -1.74 -9.82 -1.07
CA ASN A 191 -1.08 -8.73 -1.77
C ASN A 191 -1.84 -8.43 -3.06
N ALA A 192 -1.91 -7.15 -3.41
CA ALA A 192 -2.54 -6.66 -4.63
C ALA A 192 -1.53 -5.83 -5.41
N LEU A 193 -1.37 -6.14 -6.68
CA LEU A 193 -0.56 -5.39 -7.64
C LEU A 193 -1.50 -4.70 -8.62
N CYS A 194 -1.18 -3.46 -8.97
CA CYS A 194 -1.80 -2.77 -10.10
C CYS A 194 -0.72 -2.24 -11.06
N VAL A 195 -1.04 -2.28 -12.35
CA VAL A 195 -0.25 -1.67 -13.42
C VAL A 195 -1.09 -0.59 -14.10
N GLY A 196 -0.47 0.56 -14.34
CA GLY A 196 -1.06 1.67 -15.06
C GLY A 196 -0.14 2.23 -16.14
N VAL A 197 -0.75 2.91 -17.10
CA VAL A 197 -0.07 3.46 -18.28
C VAL A 197 -0.37 4.93 -18.46
N MET A 198 0.63 5.67 -18.95
CA MET A 198 0.53 7.10 -19.26
C MET A 198 1.52 7.50 -20.36
N LYS A 199 1.38 8.71 -20.90
CA LYS A 199 2.46 9.33 -21.68
C LYS A 199 3.48 9.96 -20.74
N HIS A 200 4.71 10.13 -21.22
CA HIS A 200 5.76 10.81 -20.45
C HIS A 200 5.34 12.21 -19.98
N SER A 201 4.53 12.93 -20.76
CA SER A 201 4.02 14.27 -20.44
C SER A 201 3.02 14.30 -19.29
N ASP A 202 2.42 13.15 -18.95
CA ASP A 202 1.26 13.09 -18.06
C ASP A 202 1.65 12.69 -16.65
N ILE A 203 2.94 12.39 -16.42
CA ILE A 203 3.48 12.01 -15.12
C ILE A 203 3.19 13.11 -14.10
N LYS A 204 2.53 12.73 -13.00
CA LYS A 204 2.27 13.60 -11.84
C LYS A 204 3.14 13.19 -10.66
N LEU A 205 3.52 14.17 -9.84
CA LEU A 205 4.33 14.00 -8.63
C LEU A 205 3.56 14.54 -7.41
N ALA A 206 3.82 14.00 -6.22
CA ALA A 206 3.13 14.37 -5.00
C ALA A 206 3.77 15.61 -4.33
N LYS A 207 3.51 16.82 -4.85
CA LYS A 207 4.08 18.08 -4.31
C LYS A 207 3.07 19.20 -4.18
N ALA A 208 2.95 19.80 -3.00
CA ALA A 208 2.18 21.03 -2.77
C ALA A 208 3.05 22.29 -2.95
N ALA A 209 3.55 22.52 -4.15
CA ALA A 209 4.27 23.75 -4.45
C ALA A 209 3.30 24.91 -4.75
N GLY A 210 3.71 26.14 -4.42
CA GLY A 210 2.99 27.37 -4.75
C GLY A 210 2.05 27.84 -3.64
N ALA A 211 2.49 28.85 -2.87
CA ALA A 211 1.65 29.50 -1.87
C ALA A 211 0.40 30.11 -2.52
N GLY A 212 -0.74 29.98 -1.86
CA GLY A 212 -2.06 30.37 -2.37
C GLY A 212 -2.76 29.29 -3.20
N ASN A 213 -2.10 28.17 -3.52
CA ASN A 213 -2.78 27.04 -4.14
C ASN A 213 -3.77 26.41 -3.16
N LEU A 214 -4.90 25.96 -3.69
CA LEU A 214 -6.01 25.42 -2.92
C LEU A 214 -5.77 23.94 -2.61
N VAL A 215 -6.09 23.55 -1.37
CA VAL A 215 -6.12 22.15 -0.95
C VAL A 215 -7.55 21.64 -1.12
N VAL A 216 -7.73 20.67 -2.01
CA VAL A 216 -9.04 20.19 -2.46
C VAL A 216 -9.18 18.71 -2.13
N LEU A 217 -10.21 18.35 -1.38
CA LEU A 217 -10.58 16.96 -1.11
C LEU A 217 -11.72 16.57 -2.05
N PHE A 218 -11.59 15.44 -2.74
CA PHE A 218 -12.63 14.93 -3.64
C PHE A 218 -12.73 13.41 -3.59
N GLY A 219 -13.90 12.87 -3.95
CA GLY A 219 -14.24 11.45 -3.80
C GLY A 219 -15.32 11.20 -2.74
N ALA A 220 -15.24 10.08 -2.03
CA ALA A 220 -16.22 9.69 -1.03
C ALA A 220 -16.19 10.58 0.23
N LYS A 221 -17.25 10.50 1.04
CA LYS A 221 -17.34 11.23 2.32
C LYS A 221 -16.61 10.47 3.43
N THR A 222 -15.99 11.22 4.33
CA THR A 222 -15.25 10.70 5.50
C THR A 222 -16.22 10.11 6.52
N GLY A 223 -16.09 8.82 6.78
CA GLY A 223 -16.79 8.09 7.84
C GLY A 223 -15.82 7.65 8.94
N GLY A 224 -16.35 7.01 9.98
CA GLY A 224 -15.53 6.48 11.06
C GLY A 224 -14.84 5.16 10.69
N ASP A 225 -14.31 5.00 9.48
CA ASP A 225 -13.78 3.74 8.95
C ASP A 225 -12.30 3.57 9.29
N GLY A 226 -11.88 2.39 9.76
CA GLY A 226 -10.47 2.04 9.92
C GLY A 226 -9.65 2.91 10.89
N ILE A 227 -10.30 3.67 11.78
CA ILE A 227 -9.63 4.63 12.68
C ILE A 227 -8.55 3.92 13.52
N GLY A 228 -7.30 4.35 13.37
CA GLY A 228 -6.15 3.79 14.09
C GLY A 228 -5.70 2.42 13.59
N GLY A 229 -6.14 2.00 12.39
CA GLY A 229 -5.82 0.69 11.84
C GLY A 229 -4.33 0.49 11.61
N VAL A 230 -3.64 1.51 11.10
CA VAL A 230 -2.20 1.47 10.83
C VAL A 230 -1.30 1.57 12.07
N SER A 231 -1.81 2.01 13.22
CA SER A 231 -1.02 2.08 14.47
C SER A 231 -1.28 0.87 15.36
N VAL A 232 -2.50 0.74 15.90
CA VAL A 232 -2.84 -0.25 16.92
C VAL A 232 -3.01 -1.64 16.32
N LEU A 233 -3.79 -1.77 15.26
CA LEU A 233 -4.13 -3.10 14.71
C LEU A 233 -3.02 -3.70 13.86
N ALA A 234 -2.35 -2.88 13.05
CA ALA A 234 -1.26 -3.35 12.20
C ALA A 234 -0.02 -3.80 13.01
N SER A 235 0.08 -3.40 14.28
CA SER A 235 1.18 -3.74 15.18
C SER A 235 0.85 -4.86 16.18
N GLU A 236 -0.42 -5.26 16.32
CA GLU A 236 -0.84 -6.31 17.26
C GLU A 236 -0.66 -7.72 16.67
N THR A 237 0.13 -8.56 17.33
CA THR A 237 0.20 -10.00 17.03
C THR A 237 -1.01 -10.74 17.59
N PHE A 238 -1.70 -11.56 16.78
CA PHE A 238 -2.83 -12.38 17.24
C PHE A 238 -2.38 -13.44 18.27
N GLY A 239 -2.48 -13.10 19.56
CA GLY A 239 -2.37 -14.03 20.68
C GLY A 239 -3.74 -14.56 21.13
N ALA A 240 -3.77 -15.75 21.74
CA ALA A 240 -4.98 -16.49 22.13
C ALA A 240 -5.82 -15.87 23.29
N GLY A 241 -5.75 -14.56 23.54
CA GLY A 241 -6.44 -13.93 24.68
C GLY A 241 -6.72 -12.42 24.60
N GLY A 242 -6.47 -11.76 23.47
CA GLY A 242 -6.76 -10.32 23.32
C GLY A 242 -8.24 -10.05 23.05
N SER A 243 -8.82 -9.05 23.70
CA SER A 243 -10.13 -8.53 23.32
C SER A 243 -10.03 -7.89 21.93
N THR A 244 -10.70 -8.47 20.95
CA THR A 244 -10.81 -7.89 19.62
C THR A 244 -11.69 -6.64 19.72
N LYS A 245 -11.08 -5.47 19.95
CA LYS A 245 -11.70 -4.20 19.58
C LYS A 245 -11.88 -4.25 18.07
N ARG A 246 -13.03 -4.75 17.61
CA ARG A 246 -13.37 -4.79 16.19
C ARG A 246 -13.44 -3.33 15.74
N PRO A 247 -12.47 -2.85 14.96
CA PRO A 247 -12.57 -1.54 14.36
C PRO A 247 -13.75 -1.58 13.39
N SER A 248 -14.25 -0.41 13.06
CA SER A 248 -15.09 -0.20 11.89
C SER A 248 -14.37 -0.75 10.65
N VAL A 249 -14.85 -1.90 10.19
CA VAL A 249 -14.38 -2.55 8.96
C VAL A 249 -14.44 -1.53 7.83
N GLN A 250 -13.32 -1.31 7.15
CA GLN A 250 -13.28 -0.50 5.94
C GLN A 250 -14.15 -1.18 4.89
N VAL A 251 -15.04 -0.44 4.24
CA VAL A 251 -15.85 -0.96 3.14
C VAL A 251 -15.55 -0.12 1.92
N GLY A 252 -15.12 -0.77 0.86
CA GLY A 252 -14.84 -0.11 -0.41
C GLY A 252 -16.08 -0.08 -1.32
N ASP A 253 -16.19 0.99 -2.12
CA ASP A 253 -17.19 1.17 -3.17
C ASP A 253 -16.49 1.28 -4.55
N PRO A 254 -16.33 0.17 -5.28
CA PRO A 254 -15.64 0.19 -6.57
C PRO A 254 -16.39 1.00 -7.64
N PHE A 255 -17.69 1.26 -7.48
CA PHE A 255 -18.43 2.08 -8.43
C PHE A 255 -18.08 3.56 -8.27
N VAL A 256 -17.97 4.02 -7.02
CA VAL A 256 -17.47 5.37 -6.72
C VAL A 256 -16.02 5.51 -7.19
N GLU A 257 -15.17 4.51 -6.95
CA GLU A 257 -13.77 4.57 -7.40
C GLU A 257 -13.66 4.60 -8.93
N LYS A 258 -14.48 3.84 -9.66
CA LYS A 258 -14.49 3.90 -11.14
C LYS A 258 -14.78 5.32 -11.64
N VAL A 259 -15.77 5.98 -11.04
CA VAL A 259 -16.13 7.35 -11.38
C VAL A 259 -15.00 8.32 -11.00
N LEU A 260 -14.37 8.11 -9.85
CA LEU A 260 -13.21 8.89 -9.39
C LEU A 260 -12.00 8.76 -10.33
N ILE A 261 -11.75 7.57 -10.89
CA ILE A 261 -10.70 7.33 -11.89
C ILE A 261 -10.95 8.18 -13.13
N GLU A 262 -12.15 8.09 -13.73
CA GLU A 262 -12.44 8.84 -14.95
C GLU A 262 -12.44 10.37 -14.72
N CYS A 263 -12.96 10.82 -13.58
CA CYS A 263 -12.88 12.21 -13.16
C CYS A 263 -11.43 12.69 -13.05
N SER A 264 -10.56 11.90 -12.40
CA SER A 264 -9.14 12.24 -12.19
C SER A 264 -8.38 12.28 -13.50
N LEU A 265 -8.61 11.33 -14.41
CA LEU A 265 -7.96 11.30 -15.71
C LEU A 265 -8.36 12.49 -16.60
N GLU A 266 -9.61 12.95 -16.53
CA GLU A 266 -10.03 14.19 -17.23
C GLU A 266 -9.37 15.44 -16.61
N ILE A 267 -9.27 15.49 -15.27
CA ILE A 267 -8.54 16.55 -14.55
C ILE A 267 -7.06 16.59 -14.97
N PHE A 268 -6.42 15.43 -15.15
CA PHE A 268 -5.02 15.35 -15.57
C PHE A 268 -4.82 15.75 -17.02
N ALA A 269 -5.72 15.33 -17.91
CA ALA A 269 -5.69 15.68 -19.32
C ALA A 269 -5.79 17.19 -19.56
N GLU A 270 -6.45 17.93 -18.67
CA GLU A 270 -6.55 19.39 -18.69
C GLU A 270 -5.48 20.10 -17.83
N ASP A 271 -4.53 19.35 -17.26
CA ASP A 271 -3.45 19.85 -16.41
C ASP A 271 -3.94 20.75 -15.24
N LEU A 272 -4.97 20.29 -14.54
CA LEU A 272 -5.65 21.09 -13.52
C LEU A 272 -5.07 20.98 -12.11
N VAL A 273 -4.09 20.10 -11.89
CA VAL A 273 -3.51 19.82 -10.57
C VAL A 273 -2.00 20.05 -10.57
N VAL A 274 -1.51 20.64 -9.49
CA VAL A 274 -0.07 20.83 -9.20
C VAL A 274 0.51 19.61 -8.49
N GLY A 275 -0.29 18.99 -7.64
CA GLY A 275 0.06 17.77 -6.90
C GLY A 275 -1.21 17.02 -6.52
N ILE A 276 -1.08 15.71 -6.34
CA ILE A 276 -2.17 14.83 -5.95
C ILE A 276 -1.66 13.75 -5.01
N GLN A 277 -2.51 13.35 -4.07
CA GLN A 277 -2.27 12.27 -3.13
C GLN A 277 -3.56 11.47 -2.93
N ASP A 278 -3.44 10.16 -2.76
CA ASP A 278 -4.56 9.33 -2.32
C ASP A 278 -4.74 9.46 -0.80
N LEU A 279 -5.87 8.96 -0.29
CA LEU A 279 -6.08 8.81 1.14
C LEU A 279 -6.19 7.32 1.46
N GLY A 280 -5.08 6.71 1.87
CA GLY A 280 -4.98 5.36 2.40
C GLY A 280 -4.78 5.34 3.92
N GLY A 281 -3.74 4.63 4.35
CA GLY A 281 -3.34 4.56 5.77
C GLY A 281 -3.12 5.95 6.38
N ALA A 282 -3.60 6.15 7.60
CA ALA A 282 -3.57 7.45 8.30
C ALA A 282 -4.37 8.60 7.63
N GLY A 283 -5.07 8.35 6.52
CA GLY A 283 -6.07 9.25 5.94
C GLY A 283 -5.59 10.68 5.68
N LEU A 284 -6.36 11.66 6.17
CA LEU A 284 -6.05 13.08 6.02
C LEU A 284 -4.74 13.48 6.72
N SER A 285 -4.36 12.81 7.79
CA SER A 285 -3.10 13.07 8.49
C SER A 285 -1.91 12.83 7.57
N CYS A 286 -1.92 11.72 6.83
CA CYS A 286 -0.91 11.38 5.84
C CYS A 286 -0.93 12.39 4.69
N ALA A 287 -2.07 12.51 4.01
CA ALA A 287 -2.18 13.33 2.81
C ALA A 287 -1.76 14.79 3.05
N THR A 288 -2.21 15.41 4.14
CA THR A 288 -1.89 16.83 4.41
C THR A 288 -0.44 17.03 4.86
N SER A 289 0.10 16.13 5.70
CA SER A 289 1.49 16.28 6.19
C SER A 289 2.53 15.98 5.11
N GLU A 290 2.29 14.97 4.26
CA GLU A 290 3.19 14.64 3.15
C GLU A 290 3.15 15.71 2.06
N LEU A 291 1.96 16.15 1.64
CA LEU A 291 1.82 17.22 0.64
C LEU A 291 2.50 18.51 1.13
N ALA A 292 2.27 18.91 2.39
CA ALA A 292 2.90 20.09 2.98
C ALA A 292 4.43 19.95 3.09
N SER A 293 4.92 18.77 3.47
CA SER A 293 6.36 18.47 3.61
C SER A 293 7.09 18.40 2.26
N GLY A 294 6.46 17.85 1.23
CA GLY A 294 7.02 17.77 -0.13
C GLY A 294 6.93 19.07 -0.94
N GLY A 295 6.20 20.07 -0.42
CA GLY A 295 5.88 21.34 -1.07
C GLY A 295 6.67 22.55 -0.57
N SER A 296 6.00 23.69 -0.40
CA SER A 296 6.59 24.93 0.15
C SER A 296 6.88 24.89 1.66
N GLY A 297 6.35 23.89 2.37
CA GLY A 297 6.55 23.70 3.81
C GLY A 297 5.39 24.14 4.69
N GLY A 298 4.37 24.82 4.15
CA GLY A 298 3.25 25.39 4.91
C GLY A 298 1.88 25.07 4.32
N MET A 299 0.90 24.79 5.17
CA MET A 299 -0.47 24.48 4.75
C MET A 299 -1.47 24.84 5.85
N LYS A 300 -2.61 25.41 5.48
CA LYS A 300 -3.75 25.66 6.37
C LYS A 300 -4.94 24.83 5.95
N VAL A 301 -5.52 24.08 6.88
CA VAL A 301 -6.69 23.22 6.64
C VAL A 301 -7.81 23.54 7.64
N GLN A 302 -9.03 23.66 7.12
CA GLN A 302 -10.25 23.82 7.90
C GLN A 302 -10.96 22.48 7.95
N LEU A 303 -10.80 21.78 9.06
CA LEU A 303 -11.27 20.40 9.20
C LEU A 303 -12.80 20.30 9.18
N ASP A 304 -13.52 21.35 9.60
CA ASP A 304 -14.99 21.45 9.54
C ASP A 304 -15.56 21.50 8.12
N LYS A 305 -14.72 21.74 7.10
CA LYS A 305 -15.11 21.66 5.68
C LYS A 305 -15.05 20.25 5.11
N VAL A 306 -14.43 19.30 5.80
CA VAL A 306 -14.32 17.91 5.31
C VAL A 306 -15.73 17.31 5.20
N PRO A 307 -16.15 16.78 4.02
CA PRO A 307 -17.44 16.12 3.88
C PRO A 307 -17.51 14.87 4.75
N LEU A 308 -18.47 14.83 5.68
CA LEU A 308 -18.64 13.70 6.60
C LEU A 308 -19.84 12.83 6.21
N ARG A 309 -19.68 11.51 6.35
CA ARG A 309 -20.78 10.53 6.35
C ARG A 309 -21.44 10.46 7.72
N ASP A 310 -20.64 10.63 8.78
CA ASP A 310 -21.09 10.72 10.17
C ASP A 310 -20.67 12.07 10.77
N PRO A 311 -21.62 12.98 11.06
CA PRO A 311 -21.31 14.30 11.62
C PRO A 311 -20.88 14.27 13.10
N SER A 312 -20.93 13.10 13.76
CA SER A 312 -20.54 12.96 15.17
C SER A 312 -19.04 12.69 15.38
N LEU A 313 -18.28 12.49 14.30
CA LEU A 313 -16.86 12.21 14.36
C LEU A 313 -16.10 13.35 15.04
N SER A 314 -15.18 12.98 15.93
CA SER A 314 -14.25 13.92 16.55
C SER A 314 -13.18 14.37 15.55
N PRO A 315 -12.48 15.50 15.81
CA PRO A 315 -11.38 15.95 14.96
C PRO A 315 -10.29 14.88 14.74
N GLU A 316 -9.96 14.13 15.78
CA GLU A 316 -8.99 13.02 15.73
C GLU A 316 -9.48 11.89 14.83
N GLU A 317 -10.76 11.52 14.92
CA GLU A 317 -11.38 10.48 14.09
C GLU A 317 -11.43 10.90 12.62
N ILE A 318 -11.69 12.18 12.32
CA ILE A 318 -11.68 12.71 10.95
C ILE A 318 -10.26 12.64 10.37
N LEU A 319 -9.25 13.04 11.16
CA LEU A 319 -7.84 13.03 10.74
C LEU A 319 -7.29 11.63 10.49
N MET A 320 -7.69 10.65 11.30
CA MET A 320 -7.23 9.25 11.22
C MET A 320 -8.14 8.34 10.39
N SER A 321 -9.28 8.83 9.89
CA SER A 321 -10.22 8.02 9.12
C SER A 321 -9.58 7.49 7.83
N GLU A 322 -9.69 6.18 7.63
CA GLU A 322 -9.23 5.43 6.46
C GLU A 322 -10.42 5.07 5.55
N SER A 323 -11.45 5.94 5.50
CA SER A 323 -12.51 5.83 4.50
C SER A 323 -11.94 5.80 3.08
N GLN A 324 -12.47 4.91 2.26
CA GLN A 324 -11.95 4.59 0.94
C GLN A 324 -12.38 5.62 -0.12
N GLU A 325 -11.85 5.48 -1.35
CA GLU A 325 -12.23 6.28 -2.53
C GLU A 325 -12.12 7.81 -2.35
N ARG A 326 -11.04 8.27 -1.71
CA ARG A 326 -10.77 9.71 -1.50
C ARG A 326 -9.40 10.09 -2.06
N MET A 327 -9.32 11.31 -2.59
CA MET A 327 -8.10 11.90 -3.13
C MET A 327 -7.97 13.34 -2.65
N CYS A 328 -6.74 13.80 -2.44
CA CYS A 328 -6.40 15.19 -2.12
C CYS A 328 -5.59 15.79 -3.27
N ALA A 329 -6.02 16.94 -3.79
CA ALA A 329 -5.37 17.65 -4.87
C ALA A 329 -4.97 19.07 -4.47
N ILE A 330 -3.88 19.54 -5.05
CA ILE A 330 -3.41 20.93 -4.98
C ILE A 330 -3.75 21.61 -6.30
N VAL A 331 -4.59 22.64 -6.25
CA VAL A 331 -5.19 23.28 -7.43
C VAL A 331 -4.92 24.77 -7.42
N GLU A 332 -4.44 25.32 -8.54
CA GLU A 332 -4.27 26.77 -8.69
C GLU A 332 -5.63 27.48 -8.63
N PRO A 333 -5.76 28.65 -7.97
CA PRO A 333 -7.03 29.37 -7.89
C PRO A 333 -7.65 29.72 -9.25
N SER A 334 -6.84 29.90 -10.30
CA SER A 334 -7.30 30.14 -11.66
C SER A 334 -7.94 28.91 -12.33
N LYS A 335 -7.61 27.70 -11.86
CA LYS A 335 -8.05 26.41 -12.43
C LYS A 335 -9.23 25.79 -11.66
N ILE A 336 -9.54 26.27 -10.45
CA ILE A 336 -10.55 25.66 -9.59
C ILE A 336 -11.95 25.61 -10.20
N ALA A 337 -12.37 26.63 -10.94
CA ALA A 337 -13.69 26.65 -11.57
C ALA A 337 -13.85 25.47 -12.52
N ARG A 338 -12.83 25.21 -13.35
CA ARG A 338 -12.82 24.09 -14.29
C ARG A 338 -12.73 22.74 -13.58
N PHE A 339 -11.93 22.64 -12.53
CA PHE A 339 -11.85 21.45 -11.68
C PHE A 339 -13.23 21.06 -11.12
N LEU A 340 -13.96 22.03 -10.55
CA LEU A 340 -15.29 21.81 -9.98
C LEU A 340 -16.33 21.42 -11.04
N GLU A 341 -16.23 21.96 -12.26
CA GLU A 341 -17.08 21.56 -13.39
C GLU A 341 -16.90 20.09 -13.77
N ILE A 342 -15.65 19.61 -13.81
CA ILE A 342 -15.35 18.20 -14.10
C ILE A 342 -15.85 17.30 -12.98
N CYS A 343 -15.59 17.63 -11.71
CA CYS A 343 -16.14 16.86 -10.59
C CYS A 343 -17.67 16.78 -10.65
N LYS A 344 -18.34 17.89 -10.98
CA LYS A 344 -19.80 17.91 -11.16
C LYS A 344 -20.26 17.05 -12.33
N LYS A 345 -19.55 17.05 -13.47
CA LYS A 345 -19.86 16.21 -14.64
C LYS A 345 -19.86 14.72 -14.28
N TRP A 346 -18.90 14.31 -13.47
CA TRP A 346 -18.76 12.93 -13.01
C TRP A 346 -19.53 12.61 -11.72
N ASP A 347 -20.27 13.57 -11.15
CA ASP A 347 -20.96 13.40 -9.86
C ASP A 347 -20.02 13.03 -8.69
N VAL A 348 -18.80 13.57 -8.70
CA VAL A 348 -17.81 13.40 -7.65
C VAL A 348 -17.95 14.52 -6.62
N THR A 349 -18.11 14.16 -5.34
CA THR A 349 -18.12 15.14 -4.24
C THR A 349 -16.75 15.81 -4.14
N VAL A 350 -16.74 17.14 -4.00
CA VAL A 350 -15.51 17.95 -3.96
C VAL A 350 -15.68 19.12 -2.99
N THR A 351 -14.65 19.38 -2.19
CA THR A 351 -14.58 20.53 -1.27
C THR A 351 -13.18 21.11 -1.20
N VAL A 352 -13.06 22.43 -1.30
CA VAL A 352 -11.84 23.16 -0.93
C VAL A 352 -11.75 23.21 0.59
N ILE A 353 -10.80 22.47 1.17
CA ILE A 353 -10.63 22.35 2.62
C ILE A 353 -9.53 23.26 3.17
N GLY A 354 -8.69 23.85 2.31
CA GLY A 354 -7.54 24.61 2.76
C GLY A 354 -6.77 25.32 1.66
N GLU A 355 -5.60 25.82 2.02
CA GLU A 355 -4.65 26.48 1.13
C GLU A 355 -3.20 26.18 1.53
N VAL A 356 -2.32 26.14 0.54
CA VAL A 356 -0.86 26.08 0.71
C VAL A 356 -0.37 27.46 1.12
N THR A 357 0.51 27.53 2.11
CA THR A 357 1.07 28.79 2.61
C THR A 357 2.56 28.90 2.34
N ASP A 358 3.11 30.09 2.56
CA ASP A 358 4.56 30.38 2.57
C ASP A 358 5.21 30.14 3.94
N GLY A 359 4.42 29.69 4.92
CA GLY A 359 4.90 29.30 6.24
C GLY A 359 5.64 27.96 6.22
N ASN A 360 6.06 27.52 7.39
CA ASN A 360 6.80 26.27 7.62
C ASN A 360 6.03 25.28 8.50
N HIS A 361 4.72 25.51 8.70
CA HIS A 361 3.85 24.74 9.59
C HIS A 361 2.59 24.26 8.86
N LEU A 362 2.14 23.06 9.24
CA LEU A 362 0.81 22.56 8.96
C LEU A 362 -0.11 22.99 10.10
N GLU A 363 -1.05 23.88 9.78
CA GLU A 363 -2.03 24.41 10.70
C GLU A 363 -3.41 23.85 10.35
N ILE A 364 -4.05 23.15 11.29
CA ILE A 364 -5.40 22.62 11.11
C ILE A 364 -6.33 23.22 12.17
N THR A 365 -7.44 23.79 11.71
CA THR A 365 -8.47 24.39 12.58
C THR A 365 -9.75 23.57 12.61
N TRP A 366 -10.45 23.59 13.74
CA TRP A 366 -11.79 23.03 13.88
C TRP A 366 -12.71 24.06 14.55
N ASN A 367 -13.79 24.46 13.86
CA ASN A 367 -14.70 25.52 14.32
C ASN A 367 -13.98 26.83 14.67
N GLY A 368 -12.94 27.18 13.90
CA GLY A 368 -12.13 28.38 14.09
C GLY A 368 -11.02 28.26 15.14
N GLU A 369 -10.95 27.17 15.90
CA GLU A 369 -9.91 26.93 16.91
C GLU A 369 -8.74 26.14 16.32
N LEU A 370 -7.51 26.52 16.64
CA LEU A 370 -6.30 25.84 16.17
C LEU A 370 -6.07 24.55 16.98
N ILE A 371 -6.16 23.40 16.31
CA ILE A 371 -6.05 22.06 16.93
C ILE A 371 -4.78 21.31 16.52
N VAL A 372 -4.15 21.71 15.42
CA VAL A 372 -2.85 21.18 14.98
C VAL A 372 -1.98 22.35 14.55
N ASP A 373 -0.78 22.42 15.08
CA ASP A 373 0.28 23.34 14.68
C ASP A 373 1.62 22.62 14.78
N VAL A 374 2.08 22.08 13.66
CA VAL A 374 3.25 21.20 13.60
C VAL A 374 4.13 21.52 12.39
N PRO A 375 5.46 21.37 12.49
CA PRO A 375 6.29 21.28 11.30
C PRO A 375 5.89 20.01 10.50
N PRO A 376 5.42 20.10 9.24
CA PRO A 376 4.84 18.95 8.55
C PRO A 376 5.83 17.79 8.37
N ARG A 377 7.11 18.13 8.17
CA ARG A 377 8.19 17.15 7.99
C ARG A 377 8.38 16.25 9.20
N THR A 378 8.14 16.73 10.42
CA THR A 378 8.32 15.91 11.64
C THR A 378 7.24 14.85 11.78
N VAL A 379 6.07 15.11 11.21
CA VAL A 379 4.98 14.13 11.10
C VAL A 379 5.25 13.15 9.96
N ALA A 380 5.59 13.65 8.76
CA ALA A 380 5.68 12.84 7.54
C ALA A 380 6.98 12.03 7.38
N HIS A 381 8.15 12.61 7.65
CA HIS A 381 9.44 12.01 7.25
C HIS A 381 10.42 11.81 8.40
N ASP A 382 10.43 12.70 9.40
CA ASP A 382 11.42 12.66 10.47
C ASP A 382 10.98 11.77 11.66
N GLY A 383 10.13 10.77 11.39
CA GLY A 383 9.72 9.76 12.37
C GLY A 383 10.89 8.93 12.92
N PRO A 384 10.65 8.04 13.89
CA PRO A 384 11.68 7.21 14.50
C PRO A 384 12.38 6.33 13.47
N VAL A 385 13.64 6.01 13.75
CA VAL A 385 14.44 5.09 12.94
C VAL A 385 15.18 4.16 13.90
N TYR A 386 14.91 2.87 13.79
CA TYR A 386 15.46 1.86 14.68
C TYR A 386 16.51 1.00 13.95
N ASN A 387 17.65 0.85 14.61
CA ASN A 387 18.62 -0.20 14.28
C ASN A 387 18.29 -1.40 15.18
N ARG A 388 17.33 -2.21 14.72
CA ARG A 388 16.88 -3.39 15.47
C ARG A 388 18.01 -4.42 15.56
N PRO A 389 18.13 -5.18 16.67
CA PRO A 389 19.09 -6.27 16.78
C PRO A 389 18.86 -7.32 15.68
N LEU A 390 19.95 -7.88 15.14
CA LEU A 390 19.90 -8.95 14.15
C LEU A 390 20.62 -10.17 14.70
N ALA A 391 19.99 -11.33 14.67
CA ALA A 391 20.62 -12.60 15.02
C ALA A 391 20.11 -13.70 14.08
N GLN A 392 21.02 -14.47 13.49
CA GLN A 392 20.61 -15.63 12.69
C GLN A 392 19.87 -16.64 13.59
N PRO A 393 18.64 -17.07 13.22
CA PRO A 393 17.93 -18.09 14.00
C PRO A 393 18.66 -19.43 14.03
N ASP A 394 18.66 -20.10 15.19
CA ASP A 394 19.30 -21.41 15.36
C ASP A 394 18.78 -22.47 14.38
N TYR A 395 17.49 -22.39 14.03
CA TYR A 395 16.85 -23.35 13.12
C TYR A 395 17.51 -23.35 11.73
N ILE A 396 18.10 -22.23 11.27
CA ILE A 396 18.74 -22.14 9.94
C ILE A 396 19.89 -23.15 9.84
N ASN A 397 20.72 -23.25 10.88
CA ASN A 397 21.82 -24.21 10.90
C ASN A 397 21.28 -25.64 10.99
N GLN A 398 20.21 -25.85 11.75
CA GLN A 398 19.55 -27.15 11.86
C GLN A 398 19.05 -27.63 10.50
N VAL A 399 18.23 -26.85 9.81
CA VAL A 399 17.61 -27.25 8.52
C VAL A 399 18.66 -27.42 7.42
N ASN A 400 19.70 -26.58 7.38
CA ASN A 400 20.79 -26.73 6.41
C ASN A 400 21.70 -27.94 6.69
N SER A 401 21.74 -28.44 7.93
CA SER A 401 22.48 -29.66 8.28
C SER A 401 21.69 -30.94 8.02
N GLN A 402 20.37 -30.85 7.86
CA GLN A 402 19.51 -32.02 7.62
C GLN A 402 19.76 -32.60 6.23
N LYS A 403 20.01 -33.91 6.19
CA LYS A 403 20.05 -34.67 4.93
C LYS A 403 18.69 -35.30 4.69
N VAL A 404 17.93 -34.74 3.75
CA VAL A 404 16.65 -35.33 3.34
C VAL A 404 16.90 -36.35 2.24
N ASN A 405 16.83 -37.63 2.58
CA ASN A 405 16.88 -38.71 1.59
C ASN A 405 15.46 -39.00 1.09
N VAL A 406 15.06 -38.35 0.00
CA VAL A 406 13.78 -38.64 -0.66
C VAL A 406 13.98 -39.88 -1.56
N PRO A 407 13.24 -40.98 -1.36
CA PRO A 407 13.30 -42.14 -2.26
C PRO A 407 12.93 -41.73 -3.68
N ILE A 408 13.82 -42.00 -4.64
CA ILE A 408 13.56 -41.75 -6.06
C ILE A 408 12.70 -42.89 -6.60
N PRO A 409 11.51 -42.61 -7.17
CA PRO A 409 10.67 -43.62 -7.83
C PRO A 409 11.46 -44.37 -8.91
N ALA A 410 11.51 -45.71 -8.84
CA ALA A 410 12.31 -46.53 -9.75
C ALA A 410 11.45 -47.34 -10.74
N THR A 411 10.23 -47.68 -10.35
CA THR A 411 9.29 -48.44 -11.20
C THR A 411 8.25 -47.53 -11.83
N ALA A 412 7.66 -47.96 -12.96
CA ALA A 412 6.58 -47.21 -13.62
C ALA A 412 5.39 -46.91 -12.68
N SER A 413 5.04 -47.85 -11.79
CA SER A 413 3.98 -47.67 -10.80
C SER A 413 4.34 -46.61 -9.76
N GLU A 414 5.58 -46.59 -9.27
CA GLU A 414 6.05 -45.58 -8.32
C GLU A 414 6.12 -44.20 -8.97
N ILE A 415 6.61 -44.10 -10.22
CA ILE A 415 6.66 -42.84 -10.97
C ILE A 415 5.24 -42.31 -11.18
N LYS A 416 4.30 -43.16 -11.61
CA LYS A 416 2.89 -42.78 -11.74
C LYS A 416 2.32 -42.25 -10.42
N ALA A 417 2.58 -42.94 -9.31
CA ALA A 417 2.11 -42.50 -8.00
C ALA A 417 2.71 -41.15 -7.58
N ALA A 418 4.01 -40.93 -7.84
CA ALA A 418 4.68 -39.67 -7.54
C ALA A 418 4.12 -38.50 -8.36
N VAL A 419 3.93 -38.69 -9.67
CA VAL A 419 3.34 -37.67 -10.56
C VAL A 419 1.92 -37.33 -10.12
N LEU A 420 1.08 -38.33 -9.82
CA LEU A 420 -0.29 -38.09 -9.33
C LEU A 420 -0.30 -37.36 -7.98
N LYS A 421 0.64 -37.69 -7.08
CA LYS A 421 0.79 -36.99 -5.80
C LYS A 421 1.18 -35.52 -6.00
N LEU A 422 2.12 -35.23 -6.90
CA LEU A 422 2.52 -33.86 -7.21
C LEU A 422 1.38 -33.08 -7.87
N ALA A 423 0.73 -33.64 -8.88
CA ALA A 423 -0.37 -32.99 -9.58
C ALA A 423 -1.59 -32.71 -8.67
N ALA A 424 -1.80 -33.55 -7.64
CA ALA A 424 -2.86 -33.36 -6.65
C ALA A 424 -2.48 -32.44 -5.48
N ALA A 425 -1.20 -32.03 -5.37
CA ALA A 425 -0.76 -31.16 -4.28
C ALA A 425 -1.35 -29.75 -4.47
N PRO A 426 -1.97 -29.12 -3.44
CA PRO A 426 -2.64 -27.83 -3.59
C PRO A 426 -1.79 -26.72 -4.23
N ASN A 427 -0.47 -26.70 -3.95
CA ASN A 427 0.45 -25.72 -4.51
C ASN A 427 0.73 -25.93 -6.01
N LEU A 428 0.57 -27.15 -6.54
CA LEU A 428 0.79 -27.48 -7.96
C LEU A 428 -0.51 -27.73 -8.74
N ALA A 429 -1.62 -27.95 -8.04
CA ALA A 429 -2.92 -28.20 -8.65
C ALA A 429 -3.44 -26.98 -9.42
N ASP A 430 -4.40 -27.23 -10.31
CA ASP A 430 -5.08 -26.18 -11.08
C ASP A 430 -5.69 -25.10 -10.17
N LYS A 431 -5.49 -23.83 -10.55
CA LYS A 431 -5.94 -22.65 -9.82
C LYS A 431 -7.21 -22.03 -10.43
N SER A 432 -7.82 -22.68 -11.43
CA SER A 432 -9.00 -22.17 -12.13
C SER A 432 -10.17 -21.79 -11.22
N TRP A 433 -10.34 -22.48 -10.07
CA TRP A 433 -11.35 -22.09 -9.09
C TRP A 433 -11.17 -20.64 -8.61
N VAL A 434 -9.94 -20.16 -8.44
CA VAL A 434 -9.66 -18.75 -8.12
C VAL A 434 -9.85 -17.88 -9.36
N THR A 435 -9.13 -18.19 -10.43
CA THR A 435 -8.97 -17.27 -11.57
C THR A 435 -10.22 -17.13 -12.43
N SER A 436 -11.11 -18.12 -12.44
CA SER A 436 -12.41 -18.04 -13.14
C SER A 436 -13.41 -17.05 -12.52
N GLN A 437 -13.13 -16.55 -11.31
CA GLN A 437 -13.95 -15.53 -10.64
C GLN A 437 -13.53 -14.11 -11.03
N TYR A 438 -12.40 -13.96 -11.71
CA TYR A 438 -11.86 -12.69 -12.15
C TYR A 438 -12.16 -12.45 -13.62
N ASP A 439 -12.50 -11.22 -13.97
CA ASP A 439 -12.49 -10.79 -15.36
C ASP A 439 -11.04 -10.78 -15.86
N LYS A 440 -10.85 -11.18 -17.11
CA LYS A 440 -9.55 -11.13 -17.80
C LYS A 440 -9.64 -10.56 -19.22
N TYR A 441 -10.80 -10.06 -19.63
CA TYR A 441 -11.08 -9.65 -21.01
C TYR A 441 -11.49 -8.18 -21.14
N VAL A 442 -11.97 -7.57 -20.07
CA VAL A 442 -12.42 -6.18 -20.05
C VAL A 442 -11.33 -5.26 -20.61
N GLN A 443 -11.75 -4.24 -21.35
CA GLN A 443 -10.90 -3.36 -22.19
C GLN A 443 -10.31 -4.02 -23.45
N GLY A 444 -10.37 -5.35 -23.61
CA GLY A 444 -9.97 -6.04 -24.83
C GLY A 444 -8.45 -6.06 -25.10
N ASN A 445 -7.64 -5.76 -24.09
CA ASN A 445 -6.19 -5.58 -24.24
C ASN A 445 -5.34 -6.70 -23.63
N THR A 446 -5.94 -7.66 -22.91
CA THR A 446 -5.22 -8.81 -22.36
C THR A 446 -4.72 -9.72 -23.49
N ILE A 447 -3.41 -9.94 -23.56
CA ILE A 447 -2.75 -10.83 -24.52
C ILE A 447 -2.41 -12.17 -23.87
N GLN A 448 -1.92 -12.15 -22.63
CA GLN A 448 -1.62 -13.33 -21.82
C GLN A 448 -2.16 -13.15 -20.42
N SER A 449 -2.64 -14.24 -19.83
CA SER A 449 -3.25 -14.31 -18.50
C SER A 449 -3.22 -15.77 -18.04
N GLN A 450 -3.85 -16.13 -16.93
CA GLN A 450 -3.73 -17.50 -16.42
C GLN A 450 -4.30 -18.51 -17.45
N PRO A 451 -3.59 -19.62 -17.74
CA PRO A 451 -2.50 -20.22 -16.96
C PRO A 451 -1.06 -19.90 -17.44
N ASP A 452 -0.85 -18.82 -18.20
CA ASP A 452 0.49 -18.44 -18.68
C ASP A 452 1.44 -18.06 -17.52
N ASP A 453 2.76 -18.15 -17.74
CA ASP A 453 3.80 -17.84 -16.74
C ASP A 453 3.78 -16.35 -16.30
N SER A 454 3.23 -15.47 -17.12
CA SER A 454 3.10 -14.03 -16.83
C SER A 454 1.84 -13.45 -17.44
N GLY A 455 1.34 -12.37 -16.85
CA GLY A 455 0.25 -11.58 -17.43
C GLY A 455 0.79 -10.56 -18.42
N MET A 456 0.15 -10.40 -19.58
CA MET A 456 0.55 -9.40 -20.58
C MET A 456 -0.66 -8.60 -21.07
N VAL A 457 -0.51 -7.27 -21.09
CA VAL A 457 -1.53 -6.34 -21.58
C VAL A 457 -0.94 -5.45 -22.66
N ARG A 458 -1.68 -5.29 -23.75
CA ARG A 458 -1.37 -4.33 -24.81
C ARG A 458 -1.66 -2.92 -24.32
N ILE A 459 -0.68 -2.03 -24.47
CA ILE A 459 -0.76 -0.61 -24.12
C ILE A 459 -1.53 0.17 -25.18
N ASP A 460 -1.26 -0.13 -26.45
CA ASP A 460 -1.80 0.66 -27.56
C ASP A 460 -1.95 -0.20 -28.82
N GLU A 461 -3.06 -0.01 -29.53
CA GLU A 461 -3.44 -0.85 -30.66
C GLU A 461 -2.62 -0.59 -31.93
N GLU A 462 -2.13 0.64 -32.11
CA GLU A 462 -1.41 1.06 -33.31
C GLU A 462 0.09 0.73 -33.22
N THR A 463 0.68 1.00 -32.06
CA THR A 463 2.10 0.73 -31.79
C THR A 463 2.38 -0.73 -31.44
N HIS A 464 1.34 -1.49 -31.08
CA HIS A 464 1.41 -2.86 -30.57
C HIS A 464 2.31 -3.01 -29.33
N LEU A 465 2.58 -1.92 -28.62
CA LEU A 465 3.37 -1.97 -27.39
C LEU A 465 2.58 -2.73 -26.32
N GLY A 466 3.28 -3.50 -25.48
CA GLY A 466 2.67 -4.26 -24.39
C GLY A 466 3.59 -4.33 -23.18
N VAL A 467 3.00 -4.59 -22.02
CA VAL A 467 3.70 -4.78 -20.75
C VAL A 467 3.40 -6.18 -20.21
N ALA A 468 4.45 -6.88 -19.77
CA ALA A 468 4.35 -8.16 -19.10
C ALA A 468 4.69 -8.00 -17.61
N ILE A 469 3.92 -8.66 -16.75
CA ILE A 469 4.05 -8.61 -15.29
C ILE A 469 4.01 -10.04 -14.74
N SER A 470 4.89 -10.32 -13.77
CA SER A 470 4.89 -11.56 -13.00
C SER A 470 5.25 -11.25 -11.54
N THR A 471 4.71 -12.04 -10.62
CA THR A 471 5.02 -12.02 -9.19
C THR A 471 5.41 -13.42 -8.76
N ASP A 472 6.53 -13.55 -8.07
CA ASP A 472 7.01 -14.84 -7.59
C ASP A 472 7.62 -14.71 -6.19
N ALA A 473 7.27 -15.64 -5.30
CA ALA A 473 7.92 -15.78 -4.01
C ALA A 473 7.79 -17.19 -3.45
N ASN A 474 8.91 -17.92 -3.39
CA ASN A 474 8.94 -19.25 -2.81
C ASN A 474 9.49 -19.23 -1.38
N ALA A 475 8.57 -19.26 -0.41
CA ALA A 475 8.90 -19.17 1.00
C ALA A 475 9.75 -20.34 1.53
N ASN A 476 9.73 -21.52 0.88
CA ASN A 476 10.60 -22.63 1.30
C ASN A 476 12.07 -22.31 1.06
N TRP A 477 12.41 -21.69 -0.08
CA TRP A 477 13.77 -21.25 -0.33
C TRP A 477 14.20 -20.15 0.63
N SER A 478 13.32 -19.18 0.90
CA SER A 478 13.58 -18.11 1.86
C SER A 478 13.71 -18.63 3.30
N TYR A 479 12.96 -19.67 3.67
CA TYR A 479 13.06 -20.31 4.98
C TYR A 479 14.43 -20.97 5.19
N LEU A 480 14.96 -21.64 4.16
CA LEU A 480 16.28 -22.29 4.22
C LEU A 480 17.44 -21.28 4.17
N ASN A 481 17.30 -20.26 3.33
CA ASN A 481 18.27 -19.19 3.17
C ASN A 481 17.57 -17.93 2.63
N PRO A 482 17.28 -16.91 3.47
CA PRO A 482 16.52 -15.73 3.05
C PRO A 482 17.21 -14.96 1.92
N TYR A 483 18.53 -14.82 1.96
CA TYR A 483 19.30 -14.13 0.92
C TYR A 483 19.19 -14.82 -0.44
N GLN A 484 19.40 -16.14 -0.50
CA GLN A 484 19.29 -16.90 -1.76
C GLN A 484 17.84 -17.06 -2.21
N GLY A 485 16.90 -17.23 -1.28
CA GLY A 485 15.47 -17.31 -1.58
C GLY A 485 14.95 -16.05 -2.26
N ALA A 486 15.32 -14.86 -1.77
CA ALA A 486 14.99 -13.59 -2.41
C ALA A 486 15.56 -13.48 -3.83
N LYS A 487 16.82 -13.91 -4.04
CA LYS A 487 17.43 -13.93 -5.38
C LYS A 487 16.72 -14.89 -6.33
N LEU A 488 16.29 -16.04 -5.84
CA LEU A 488 15.55 -17.02 -6.62
C LEU A 488 14.17 -16.48 -7.02
N ALA A 489 13.46 -15.82 -6.10
CA ALA A 489 12.19 -15.14 -6.38
C ALA A 489 12.32 -14.11 -7.50
N LEU A 490 13.33 -13.23 -7.41
CA LEU A 490 13.65 -12.27 -8.48
C LEU A 490 13.95 -12.97 -9.82
N ALA A 491 14.75 -14.04 -9.79
CA ALA A 491 15.13 -14.77 -10.98
C ALA A 491 13.95 -15.54 -11.62
N GLU A 492 12.99 -15.99 -10.82
CA GLU A 492 11.77 -16.65 -11.28
C GLU A 492 10.85 -15.64 -11.99
N ALA A 493 10.56 -14.50 -11.36
CA ALA A 493 9.77 -13.43 -11.97
C ALA A 493 10.38 -12.91 -13.28
N ALA A 494 11.70 -12.70 -13.29
CA ALA A 494 12.40 -12.29 -14.51
C ALA A 494 12.33 -13.37 -15.62
N ARG A 495 12.37 -14.65 -15.26
CA ARG A 495 12.29 -15.76 -16.21
C ARG A 495 10.88 -15.88 -16.79
N ASN A 496 9.84 -15.76 -15.98
CA ASN A 496 8.44 -15.77 -16.39
C ASN A 496 8.14 -14.65 -17.41
N ILE A 497 8.66 -13.44 -17.16
CA ILE A 497 8.58 -12.33 -18.13
C ILE A 497 9.36 -12.64 -19.41
N ALA A 498 10.55 -13.22 -19.30
CA ALA A 498 11.37 -13.55 -20.46
C ALA A 498 10.77 -14.66 -21.34
N THR A 499 10.13 -15.69 -20.74
CA THR A 499 9.47 -16.78 -21.49
C THR A 499 8.22 -16.29 -22.21
N ALA A 500 7.56 -15.24 -21.71
CA ALA A 500 6.50 -14.53 -22.40
C ALA A 500 6.98 -13.68 -23.60
N GLY A 501 8.29 -13.57 -23.82
CA GLY A 501 8.89 -12.80 -24.92
C GLY A 501 9.10 -11.32 -24.61
N ALA A 502 8.95 -10.90 -23.36
CA ALA A 502 9.22 -9.54 -22.91
C ALA A 502 10.61 -9.40 -22.28
N ARG A 503 11.11 -8.17 -22.18
CA ARG A 503 12.37 -7.87 -21.48
C ARG A 503 12.04 -7.39 -20.05
N PRO A 504 12.57 -8.02 -18.99
CA PRO A 504 12.47 -7.46 -17.63
C PRO A 504 13.10 -6.07 -17.57
N LEU A 505 12.36 -5.07 -17.05
CA LEU A 505 12.80 -3.66 -17.02
C LEU A 505 13.02 -3.12 -15.60
N ALA A 506 12.14 -3.48 -14.68
CA ALA A 506 12.17 -3.03 -13.30
C ALA A 506 11.50 -4.05 -12.38
N VAL A 507 11.68 -3.86 -11.07
CA VAL A 507 11.14 -4.74 -10.04
C VAL A 507 10.41 -3.88 -9.00
N THR A 508 9.31 -4.43 -8.50
CA THR A 508 8.64 -3.97 -7.28
C THR A 508 8.67 -5.10 -6.25
N ASN A 509 8.64 -4.79 -4.97
CA ASN A 509 8.66 -5.80 -3.91
C ASN A 509 7.61 -5.49 -2.85
N CYS A 510 6.97 -6.54 -2.33
CA CYS A 510 6.10 -6.50 -1.17
C CYS A 510 6.67 -7.45 -0.12
N LEU A 511 7.29 -6.91 0.93
CA LEU A 511 8.01 -7.69 1.93
C LEU A 511 7.11 -8.00 3.12
N ASN A 512 6.73 -9.27 3.27
CA ASN A 512 5.88 -9.73 4.37
C ASN A 512 6.69 -10.58 5.36
N PHE A 513 6.89 -10.06 6.57
CA PHE A 513 7.67 -10.70 7.64
C PHE A 513 6.93 -10.56 8.97
N GLY A 514 7.33 -11.36 9.97
CA GLY A 514 6.83 -11.21 11.34
C GLY A 514 7.35 -9.95 12.02
N SER A 515 7.19 -9.87 13.35
CA SER A 515 7.61 -8.70 14.12
C SER A 515 9.12 -8.42 14.00
N PRO A 516 9.53 -7.18 13.65
CA PRO A 516 10.94 -6.78 13.60
C PRO A 516 11.58 -6.61 14.99
N GLU A 517 10.82 -6.81 16.07
CA GLU A 517 11.35 -6.85 17.43
C GLU A 517 12.03 -8.19 17.76
N ASP A 518 11.68 -9.25 17.01
CA ASP A 518 12.40 -10.52 17.05
C ASP A 518 13.70 -10.42 16.22
N PRO A 519 14.89 -10.61 16.83
CA PRO A 519 16.16 -10.47 16.12
C PRO A 519 16.35 -11.47 14.97
N GLY A 520 15.71 -12.64 15.07
CA GLY A 520 15.68 -13.68 14.05
C GLY A 520 14.89 -13.28 12.82
N VAL A 521 13.68 -12.77 13.02
CA VAL A 521 12.83 -12.26 11.94
C VAL A 521 13.48 -11.04 11.28
N MET A 522 14.01 -10.12 12.07
CA MET A 522 14.68 -8.95 11.53
C MET A 522 15.93 -9.31 10.72
N TRP A 523 16.68 -10.35 11.15
CA TRP A 523 17.79 -10.90 10.37
C TRP A 523 17.31 -11.49 9.03
N GLN A 524 16.23 -12.26 9.01
CA GLN A 524 15.64 -12.78 7.77
C GLN A 524 15.23 -11.65 6.81
N PHE A 525 14.58 -10.61 7.34
CA PHE A 525 14.19 -9.42 6.57
C PHE A 525 15.42 -8.74 5.96
N ALA A 526 16.43 -8.44 6.78
CA ALA A 526 17.65 -7.77 6.33
C ALA A 526 18.39 -8.57 5.25
N GLU A 527 18.48 -9.90 5.41
CA GLU A 527 19.09 -10.80 4.43
C GLU A 527 18.29 -10.90 3.14
N SER A 528 16.95 -10.90 3.22
CA SER A 528 16.07 -10.92 2.04
C SER A 528 16.18 -9.62 1.24
N VAL A 529 16.17 -8.46 1.91
CA VAL A 529 16.40 -7.14 1.30
C VAL A 529 17.78 -7.10 0.63
N ARG A 530 18.81 -7.57 1.33
CA ARG A 530 20.16 -7.66 0.78
C ARG A 530 20.20 -8.57 -0.46
N GLY A 531 19.51 -9.70 -0.42
CA GLY A 531 19.37 -10.65 -1.53
C GLY A 531 18.73 -10.03 -2.76
N LEU A 532 17.60 -9.34 -2.59
CA LEU A 532 16.93 -8.65 -3.69
C LEU A 532 17.81 -7.54 -4.28
N ALA A 533 18.40 -6.70 -3.43
CA ALA A 533 19.25 -5.59 -3.89
C ALA A 533 20.50 -6.10 -4.63
N ASP A 534 21.17 -7.13 -4.10
CA ASP A 534 22.32 -7.77 -4.75
C ASP A 534 21.93 -8.57 -6.00
N GLY A 535 20.67 -9.03 -6.09
CA GLY A 535 20.15 -9.73 -7.26
C GLY A 535 19.81 -8.82 -8.44
N CYS A 536 19.56 -7.53 -8.18
CA CYS A 536 19.29 -6.53 -9.22
C CYS A 536 20.54 -6.00 -9.92
N LEU A 537 21.71 -6.13 -9.28
CA LEU A 537 23.03 -5.81 -9.84
C LEU A 537 23.48 -6.89 -10.83
#